data_AF-A0AA49JBP3-F1
#
_entry.id   AF-A0AA49JBP3-F1
#
_cell.length_a   1.000
_cell.length_b   1.000
_cell.length_c   1.000
_cell.angle_alpha   90.00
_cell.angle_beta   90.00
_cell.angle_gamma   90.00
#
_symmetry.space_group_name_H-M   'P 1'
#
loop_
_entity.id
_entity.type
_entity.pdbx_description
1 polymer ?
#
loop_
_entity_poly.entity_id
_entity_poly.type
_entity_poly.pdbx_seq_one_letter_code
_entity_poly.pdbx_strand_id
1 'polypeptide(L)' 'MKKGLLSGIILIAIGAFTIYWAIDHSPNAPIGEKVTDLLEENAYRMSEAWYYTSLVAGSIIALLGLRNLLKS' A
#
# COMPACT_ATOMS: atom_id res chain seq x y z
N MET A 1 -5.64 -22.15 -13.37
CA MET A 1 -5.66 -21.97 -11.89
C MET A 1 -7.10 -21.97 -11.43
N LYS A 2 -7.42 -22.57 -10.27
CA LYS A 2 -8.75 -22.43 -9.66
C LYS A 2 -9.04 -20.93 -9.52
N LYS A 3 -10.25 -20.47 -9.89
CA LYS A 3 -10.56 -19.02 -9.97
C LYS A 3 -10.25 -18.28 -8.66
N GLY A 4 -10.42 -18.93 -7.50
CA GLY A 4 -10.08 -18.34 -6.20
C GLY A 4 -8.57 -18.21 -5.93
N LEU A 5 -7.73 -19.06 -6.53
CA LEU A 5 -6.28 -19.01 -6.35
C LEU A 5 -5.72 -17.75 -7.04
N LEU A 6 -6.15 -17.51 -8.27
CA LEU A 6 -5.73 -16.33 -9.03
C LEU A 6 -6.26 -15.04 -8.39
N SER A 7 -7.53 -15.01 -7.98
CA SER A 7 -8.09 -13.82 -7.31
C SER A 7 -7.40 -13.55 -5.96
N GLY A 8 -7.02 -14.59 -5.22
CA GLY A 8 -6.27 -14.47 -3.98
C GLY A 8 -4.90 -13.83 -4.18
N ILE A 9 -4.11 -14.30 -5.16
CA ILE A 9 -2.80 -13.74 -5.49
C ILE A 9 -2.93 -12.26 -5.91
N ILE A 10 -3.89 -11.94 -6.78
CA ILE A 10 -4.10 -10.57 -7.26
C ILE A 10 -4.43 -9.63 -6.10
N LEU A 11 -5.34 -10.03 -5.21
CA LEU A 11 -5.70 -9.21 -4.05
C LEU A 11 -4.51 -9.01 -3.11
N ILE A 12 -3.70 -10.03 -2.85
CA ILE A 12 -2.47 -9.87 -2.04
C ILE A 12 -1.52 -8.87 -2.70
N ALA A 13 -1.30 -8.98 -4.02
CA ALA A 13 -0.43 -8.06 -4.75
C ALA A 13 -0.92 -6.62 -4.68
N ILE A 14 -2.23 -6.38 -4.85
CA ILE A 14 -2.83 -5.04 -4.74
C ILE A 14 -2.69 -4.50 -3.31
N GLY A 15 -2.97 -5.31 -2.30
CA GLY A 15 -2.84 -4.91 -0.90
C GLY A 15 -1.40 -4.56 -0.53
N ALA A 16 -0.44 -5.40 -0.91
CA ALA A 16 0.98 -5.18 -0.69
C ALA A 16 1.47 -3.92 -1.42
N PHE A 17 1.07 -3.71 -2.68
CA PHE A 17 1.40 -2.51 -3.43
C PHE A 17 0.85 -1.24 -2.75
N THR A 18 -0.40 -1.28 -2.28
CA THR A 18 -1.02 -0.14 -1.59
C THR A 18 -0.26 0.23 -0.31
N ILE A 19 0.15 -0.78 0.47
CA ILE A 19 0.95 -0.57 1.69
C ILE A 19 2.33 -0.01 1.34
N TYR A 20 3.02 -0.60 0.36
CA TYR A 20 4.31 -0.11 -0.12
C TYR A 20 4.21 1.35 -0.55
N TRP A 21 3.22 1.68 -1.36
CA TRP A 21 2.98 3.04 -1.86
C TRP A 21 2.76 4.03 -0.71
N ALA A 22 1.99 3.65 0.31
CA ALA A 22 1.76 4.48 1.48
C ALA A 22 3.04 4.71 2.30
N ILE A 23 3.89 3.69 2.44
CA ILE A 23 5.17 3.80 3.15
C ILE A 23 6.11 4.75 2.39
N ASP A 24 6.23 4.57 1.08
CA ASP A 24 7.07 5.38 0.19
C ASP A 24 6.68 6.88 0.25
N HIS A 25 5.38 7.16 0.28
CA HIS A 25 4.83 8.52 0.31
C HIS A 25 4.44 8.98 1.72
N SER A 26 5.07 8.43 2.77
CA SER A 26 4.67 8.69 4.16
C SER A 26 4.84 10.17 4.55
N PRO A 27 3.88 10.78 5.27
CA PRO A 27 4.03 12.12 5.86
C PRO A 27 5.06 12.17 6.99
N ASN A 28 5.44 11.01 7.53
CA ASN A 28 6.28 10.87 8.71
C ASN A 28 7.78 10.75 8.39
N ALA A 29 8.19 11.05 7.16
CA ALA A 29 9.60 10.98 6.79
C ALA A 29 10.48 11.94 7.59
N PRO A 30 11.77 11.58 7.77
CA PRO A 30 12.77 12.44 8.38
C PRO A 30 12.84 13.81 7.70
N ILE A 31 13.21 14.83 8.48
CA ILE A 31 13.34 16.21 7.97
C ILE A 31 14.30 16.30 6.78
N GLY A 32 15.37 15.49 6.76
CA GLY A 32 16.31 15.44 5.63
C GLY A 32 15.65 15.05 4.31
N GLU A 33 14.78 14.03 4.34
CA GLU A 33 14.04 13.58 3.15
C GLU A 33 12.96 14.59 2.74
N LYS A 34 12.32 15.27 3.71
CA LYS A 34 11.36 16.34 3.42
C LYS A 34 11.99 17.54 2.73
N VAL A 35 13.27 17.82 2.99
CA VAL A 35 14.00 18.91 2.33
C VAL A 35 14.42 18.50 0.92
N THR A 36 14.87 17.26 0.70
CA THR A 36 15.17 16.77 -0.66
C THR A 36 13.92 16.73 -1.53
N ASP A 37 12.77 16.40 -0.97
CA ASP A 37 11.49 16.43 -1.70
C ASP A 37 11.11 17.83 -2.19
N LEU A 38 11.44 18.89 -1.44
CA LEU A 38 11.19 20.26 -1.89
C LEU A 38 12.08 20.66 -3.09
N LEU A 39 13.17 19.93 -3.30
CA LEU A 39 14.09 20.12 -4.44
C LEU A 39 13.74 19.21 -5.62
N GLU A 40 12.91 18.18 -5.40
CA GLU A 40 12.43 17.29 -6.44
C GLU A 40 11.08 17.75 -6.98
N GLU A 41 11.03 18.00 -8.29
CA GLU A 41 9.87 18.60 -8.97
C GLU A 41 8.58 17.75 -8.88
N ASN A 42 8.68 16.47 -8.51
CA ASN A 42 7.57 15.52 -8.45
C ASN A 42 7.42 14.81 -7.08
N ALA A 43 8.01 15.35 -6.01
CA ALA A 43 7.88 14.73 -4.70
C ALA A 43 6.45 14.84 -4.17
N TYR A 44 5.77 13.70 -4.08
CA TYR A 44 4.45 13.59 -3.48
C TYR A 44 4.58 13.00 -2.07
N ARG A 45 3.89 13.60 -1.09
CA ARG A 45 3.66 12.98 0.22
C ARG A 45 2.18 12.98 0.54
N MET A 46 1.71 11.87 1.08
CA MET A 46 0.33 11.71 1.52
C MET A 46 0.05 12.59 2.74
N SER A 47 -1.22 13.00 2.91
CA SER A 47 -1.67 13.50 4.21
C SER A 47 -1.72 12.36 5.22
N GLU A 48 -1.65 12.68 6.52
CA GLU A 48 -1.70 11.69 7.60
C GLU A 48 -2.95 10.81 7.54
N ALA A 49 -4.11 11.41 7.26
CA ALA A 49 -5.36 10.69 7.07
C ALA A 49 -5.28 9.68 5.91
N TRP A 50 -4.73 10.09 4.76
CA TRP A 50 -4.60 9.21 3.58
C TRP A 50 -3.55 8.12 3.78
N TYR A 51 -2.47 8.41 4.50
CA TYR A 51 -1.46 7.43 4.87
C TYR A 51 -2.06 6.27 5.68
N TYR A 52 -2.72 6.58 6.80
CA TYR A 52 -3.34 5.53 7.62
C TYR A 52 -4.51 4.84 6.92
N THR A 53 -5.29 5.57 6.12
CA THR A 53 -6.37 4.96 5.32
C THR A 53 -5.80 3.95 4.32
N SER A 54 -4.71 4.28 3.63
CA SER A 54 -4.06 3.40 2.66
C SER A 54 -3.47 2.15 3.32
N LEU A 55 -2.85 2.31 4.50
CA LEU A 55 -2.33 1.18 5.27
C LEU A 55 -3.45 0.21 5.69
N VAL A 56 -4.55 0.74 6.23
CA VAL A 56 -5.70 -0.07 6.66
C VAL A 56 -6.37 -0.74 5.45
N ALA A 57 -6.63 0.01 4.38
CA ALA A 57 -7.24 -0.51 3.17
C ALA A 57 -6.39 -1.59 2.52
N GLY A 58 -5.09 -1.35 2.34
CA GLY A 58 -4.15 -2.32 1.79
C GLY A 58 -4.07 -3.60 2.63
N SER A 59 -4.08 -3.47 3.96
CA SER A 59 -4.10 -4.62 4.88
C SER A 59 -5.38 -5.44 4.73
N ILE A 60 -6.55 -4.80 4.67
CA ILE A 60 -7.83 -5.48 4.45
C ILE A 60 -7.84 -6.22 3.10
N ILE A 61 -7.38 -5.56 2.03
CA ILE A 61 -7.31 -6.16 0.69
C ILE A 61 -6.40 -7.39 0.70
N ALA A 62 -5.23 -7.31 1.33
CA ALA A 62 -4.31 -8.46 1.44
C ALA A 62 -4.94 -9.63 2.24
N LEU A 63 -5.63 -9.34 3.34
CA LEU A 63 -6.34 -10.36 4.13
C LEU A 63 -7.47 -11.03 3.36
N LEU A 64 -8.21 -10.28 2.54
CA LEU A 64 -9.23 -10.84 1.63
C LEU A 64 -8.58 -11.75 0.57
N GLY A 65 -7.41 -11.37 0.05
CA GLY A 65 -6.64 -12.20 -0.86
C GLY A 65 -6.19 -13.51 -0.22
N LEU A 66 -5.64 -13.44 0.99
CA LEU A 66 -5.25 -14.62 1.78
C LEU A 66 -6.44 -15.55 2.03
N ARG A 67 -7.61 -14.99 2.41
CA ARG A 67 -8.84 -15.76 2.59
C ARG A 67 -9.25 -16.52 1.33
N ASN A 68 -9.09 -15.91 0.15
CA ASN A 68 -9.42 -16.56 -1.13
C ASN A 68 -8.45 -17.68 -1.49
N LEU A 69 -7.16 -17.54 -1.14
CA LEU A 69 -6.17 -18.60 -1.29
C LEU A 69 -6.50 -19.80 -0.40
N LEU A 70 -6.80 -19.56 0.88
CA LEU A 70 -7.11 -20.62 1.85
C LEU A 70 -8.40 -21.39 1.50
N LYS A 71 -9.28 -20.79 0.71
CA LYS A 71 -10.56 -21.39 0.29
C LYS A 71 -10.53 -22.02 -1.11
N SER A 72 -9.41 -21.98 -1.82
CA SER A 72 -9.27 -22.50 -3.19
C SER A 72 -8.77 -23.93 -3.25
#